data_AF-A0AAU2CV11-F1
#
_entry.id   AF-A0AAU2CV11-F1
#
_cell.length_a   1.000
_cell.length_b   1.000
_cell.length_c   1.000
_cell.angle_alpha   90.00
_cell.angle_beta   90.00
_cell.angle_gamma   90.00
#
_symmetry.space_group_name_H-M   'P 1'
#
loop_
_entity.id
_entity.type
_entity.pdbx_description
1 polymer ?
#
loop_
_entity_poly.entity_id
_entity_poly.type
_entity_poly.pdbx_seq_one_letter_code
_entity_poly.pdbx_strand_id
1 'polypeptide(L)'
;MALMRSWAVGVLVLVVTEYIQVRVVYDHLVGPAGVGSFAAALALVHVPNLLCIVLATWAAARVHPEPWRRAPARHVAAACAVPAAGQLLVLSLRPDLTNVSGLALWMSTGVLLAGCSMGLLLDRWWEGREA
;
A
#
# COMPACT_ATOMS: atom_id res chain seq x y z
N MET A 1 18.03 1.80 -13.60
CA MET A 1 18.42 1.01 -12.40
C MET A 1 17.82 1.56 -11.11
N ALA A 2 17.91 2.87 -10.82
CA ALA A 2 17.38 3.48 -9.60
C ALA A 2 15.90 3.14 -9.31
N LEU A 3 15.01 3.33 -10.30
CA LEU A 3 13.58 2.99 -10.18
C LEU A 3 13.34 1.50 -9.96
N MET A 4 14.10 0.65 -10.66
CA MET A 4 13.95 -0.80 -10.54
C MET A 4 14.34 -1.30 -9.15
N ARG A 5 15.35 -0.68 -8.53
CA ARG A 5 15.72 -0.97 -7.14
C ARG A 5 14.65 -0.52 -6.16
N SER A 6 14.11 0.70 -6.29
CA SER A 6 13.01 1.17 -5.43
C SER A 6 11.77 0.29 -5.56
N TRP A 7 11.44 -0.12 -6.79
CA TRP A 7 10.32 -1.03 -7.03
C TRP A 7 10.57 -2.42 -6.46
N ALA A 8 11.77 -2.97 -6.61
CA ALA A 8 12.09 -4.28 -6.03
C ALA A 8 11.92 -4.29 -4.51
N VAL A 9 12.37 -3.23 -3.83
CA VAL A 9 12.17 -3.07 -2.38
C VAL A 9 10.70 -2.89 -2.03
N GLY A 10 9.98 -2.04 -2.77
CA GLY A 10 8.54 -1.86 -2.59
C GLY A 10 7.77 -3.16 -2.74
N VAL A 11 8.11 -3.98 -3.75
CA VAL A 11 7.46 -5.29 -4.00
C VAL A 11 7.77 -6.25 -2.86
N LEU A 12 9.02 -6.34 -2.45
CA LEU A 12 9.43 -7.22 -1.35
C LEU A 12 8.67 -6.87 -0.06
N VAL A 13 8.62 -5.58 0.29
CA VAL A 13 7.92 -5.12 1.49
C VAL A 13 6.44 -5.41 1.37
N LEU A 14 5.80 -5.06 0.25
CA LEU A 14 4.39 -5.30 0.02
C LEU A 14 4.03 -6.79 0.18
N VAL A 15 4.75 -7.68 -0.52
CA VAL A 15 4.53 -9.13 -0.46
C VAL A 15 4.70 -9.67 0.96
N VAL A 16 5.75 -9.26 1.66
CA VAL A 16 6.00 -9.70 3.04
C VAL A 16 4.90 -9.21 3.98
N THR A 17 4.51 -7.93 3.90
CA THR A 17 3.47 -7.37 4.77
C THR A 17 2.09 -7.95 4.48
N GLU A 18 1.75 -8.17 3.21
CA GLU A 18 0.51 -8.83 2.81
C GLU A 18 0.48 -10.29 3.27
N TYR A 19 1.61 -11.02 3.15
CA TYR A 19 1.71 -12.38 3.66
C TYR A 19 1.47 -12.44 5.16
N ILE A 20 2.10 -11.55 5.93
CA ILE A 20 1.88 -11.43 7.37
C ILE A 20 0.43 -11.07 7.67
N GLN A 21 -0.17 -10.14 6.94
CA GLN A 21 -1.58 -9.79 7.09
C GLN A 21 -2.47 -11.02 6.89
N VAL A 22 -2.26 -11.79 5.82
CA VAL A 22 -3.08 -12.99 5.56
C VAL A 22 -2.94 -14.01 6.69
N ARG A 23 -1.71 -14.30 7.12
CA ARG A 23 -1.41 -15.35 8.09
C ARG A 23 -1.70 -15.00 9.54
N VAL A 24 -1.56 -13.73 9.91
CA VAL A 24 -1.64 -13.30 11.30
C VAL A 24 -2.97 -12.59 11.56
N VAL A 25 -3.39 -11.70 10.66
CA VAL A 25 -4.57 -10.88 10.88
C VAL A 25 -5.82 -11.68 10.55
N TYR A 26 -5.93 -12.23 9.33
CA TYR A 26 -7.15 -12.92 8.94
C TYR A 26 -7.33 -14.26 9.65
N ASP A 27 -6.28 -15.08 9.74
CA ASP A 27 -6.39 -16.41 10.37
C ASP A 27 -6.71 -16.35 11.88
N HIS A 28 -6.33 -15.27 12.59
CA HIS A 28 -6.53 -15.18 14.05
C HIS A 28 -7.71 -14.30 14.46
N LEU A 29 -8.02 -13.25 13.69
CA LEU A 29 -9.08 -12.30 14.07
C LEU A 29 -10.44 -12.67 13.47
N VAL A 30 -10.46 -13.45 12.39
CA VAL A 30 -11.71 -14.04 11.87
C VAL A 30 -11.93 -15.37 12.57
N GLY A 31 -12.57 -15.32 13.75
CA GLY A 31 -13.05 -16.52 14.42
C GLY A 31 -14.14 -17.24 13.59
N PRO A 32 -14.54 -18.47 13.97
CA PRO A 32 -15.53 -19.26 13.23
C PRO A 32 -16.92 -18.60 13.13
N ALA A 33 -17.23 -17.64 14.02
CA ALA A 33 -18.46 -16.86 14.00
C ALA A 33 -18.41 -15.62 13.07
N GLY A 34 -17.26 -15.34 12.44
CA GLY A 34 -17.07 -14.15 11.61
C GLY A 34 -16.91 -12.85 12.41
N VAL A 35 -17.02 -11.70 11.73
CA VAL A 35 -16.79 -10.38 12.32
C VAL A 35 -18.11 -9.80 12.83
N GLY A 36 -18.14 -9.37 14.10
CA GLY A 36 -19.38 -8.99 14.79
C GLY A 36 -20.10 -7.72 14.30
N SER A 37 -19.51 -6.96 13.38
CA SER A 37 -20.15 -5.81 12.74
C SER A 37 -19.57 -5.49 11.37
N PHE A 38 -20.34 -4.78 10.54
CA PHE A 38 -19.88 -4.30 9.23
C PHE A 38 -18.67 -3.37 9.35
N ALA A 39 -18.66 -2.44 10.31
CA ALA A 39 -17.54 -1.52 10.53
C ALA A 39 -16.26 -2.27 10.95
N ALA A 40 -16.40 -3.30 11.80
CA ALA A 40 -15.27 -4.13 12.19
C ALA A 40 -14.75 -4.95 11.00
N ALA A 41 -15.63 -5.47 10.14
CA ALA A 41 -15.22 -6.17 8.91
C ALA A 41 -14.46 -5.21 7.96
N LEU A 42 -14.96 -3.98 7.82
CA LEU A 42 -14.34 -2.96 6.97
C LEU A 42 -12.97 -2.55 7.50
N ALA A 43 -12.85 -2.36 8.82
CA ALA A 43 -11.59 -2.04 9.48
C ALA A 43 -10.57 -3.18 9.35
N LEU A 44 -11.02 -4.43 9.53
CA LEU A 44 -10.17 -5.62 9.42
C LEU A 44 -9.57 -5.79 8.02
N VAL A 45 -10.27 -5.31 6.98
CA VAL A 45 -9.78 -5.36 5.61
C VAL A 45 -8.92 -4.15 5.26
N HIS A 46 -9.43 -2.93 5.49
CA HIS A 46 -8.81 -1.72 4.97
C HIS A 46 -7.65 -1.20 5.82
N VAL A 47 -7.69 -1.35 7.16
CA VAL A 47 -6.61 -0.83 8.02
C VAL A 47 -5.30 -1.60 7.81
N PRO A 48 -5.29 -2.94 7.79
CA PRO A 48 -4.06 -3.68 7.51
C PRO A 48 -3.56 -3.46 6.08
N ASN A 49 -4.47 -3.39 5.10
CA ASN A 49 -4.10 -3.08 3.72
C ASN A 49 -3.47 -1.68 3.60
N LEU A 50 -4.04 -0.68 4.29
CA LEU A 50 -3.47 0.66 4.36
C LEU A 50 -2.04 0.62 4.89
N LEU A 51 -1.78 -0.12 5.97
CA LEU A 51 -0.45 -0.27 6.55
C LEU A 51 0.53 -0.90 5.56
N CYS A 52 0.13 -1.96 4.84
CA CYS A 52 0.96 -2.57 3.80
C CYS A 52 1.36 -1.56 2.73
N ILE A 53 0.41 -0.75 2.24
CA ILE A 53 0.65 0.29 1.24
C ILE A 53 1.58 1.38 1.78
N VAL A 54 1.36 1.85 3.01
CA VAL A 54 2.22 2.86 3.66
C VAL A 54 3.65 2.37 3.75
N LEU A 55 3.87 1.15 4.26
CA LEU A 55 5.20 0.57 4.45
C LEU A 55 5.92 0.33 3.12
N ALA A 56 5.21 -0.22 2.12
CA ALA A 56 5.78 -0.45 0.80
C ALA A 56 6.17 0.87 0.11
N THR A 57 5.29 1.89 0.19
CA THR A 57 5.55 3.23 -0.37
C THR A 57 6.75 3.88 0.31
N TRP A 58 6.79 3.86 1.64
CA TRP A 58 7.86 4.46 2.43
C TRP A 58 9.21 3.78 2.15
N ALA A 59 9.25 2.45 2.14
CA ALA A 59 10.47 1.70 1.85
C ALA A 59 10.99 1.95 0.43
N ALA A 60 10.09 2.00 -0.57
CA ALA A 60 10.46 2.33 -1.94
C ALA A 60 11.00 3.77 -2.05
N ALA A 61 10.39 4.73 -1.35
CA ALA A 61 10.83 6.13 -1.32
C ALA A 61 12.20 6.30 -0.65
N ARG A 62 12.48 5.58 0.44
CA ARG A 62 13.77 5.63 1.15
C ARG A 62 14.94 5.11 0.31
N VAL A 63 14.71 4.09 -0.52
CA VAL A 63 15.77 3.49 -1.35
C VAL A 63 15.95 4.22 -2.68
N HIS A 64 15.07 5.19 -3.00
CA HIS A 64 15.16 6.00 -4.20
C HIS A 64 16.34 7.00 -4.08
N PRO A 65 17.39 6.89 -4.92
CA PRO A 65 18.64 7.63 -4.73
C PRO A 65 18.56 9.10 -5.20
N GLU A 66 19.34 10.00 -4.57
CA GLU A 66 19.75 11.27 -5.17
C GLU A 66 20.46 11.02 -6.53
N PRO A 67 20.29 11.87 -7.56
CA PRO A 67 19.62 13.18 -7.59
C PRO A 67 18.12 13.14 -7.93
N TRP A 68 17.55 11.95 -8.19
CA TRP A 68 16.20 11.80 -8.72
C TRP A 68 15.10 12.14 -7.70
N ARG A 69 15.44 12.19 -6.41
CA ARG A 69 14.57 12.73 -5.34
C ARG A 69 14.15 14.19 -5.57
N ARG A 70 14.97 14.98 -6.27
CA ARG A 70 14.66 16.38 -6.61
C ARG A 70 13.58 16.53 -7.68
N ALA A 71 13.25 15.45 -8.40
CA ALA A 71 12.17 15.44 -9.38
C ALA A 71 10.91 14.83 -8.74
N PRO A 72 9.95 15.64 -8.25
CA PRO A 72 8.85 15.16 -7.41
C PRO A 72 8.00 14.10 -8.11
N ALA A 73 7.74 14.27 -9.42
CA ALA A 73 6.99 13.28 -10.20
C ALA A 73 7.69 11.92 -10.27
N ARG A 74 9.03 11.90 -10.38
CA ARG A 74 9.80 10.64 -10.42
C ARG A 74 9.87 9.99 -9.04
N HIS A 75 9.96 10.78 -7.97
CA HIS A 75 9.92 10.27 -6.60
C HIS A 75 8.57 9.64 -6.26
N VAL A 76 7.47 10.31 -6.62
CA VAL A 76 6.12 9.76 -6.46
C VAL A 76 5.95 8.49 -7.28
N ALA A 77 6.41 8.46 -8.54
CA ALA A 77 6.37 7.25 -9.35
C ALA A 77 7.24 6.12 -8.77
N ALA A 78 8.41 6.42 -8.21
CA ALA A 78 9.28 5.43 -7.57
C ALA A 78 8.60 4.79 -6.35
N ALA A 79 7.88 5.60 -5.56
CA ALA A 79 7.25 5.18 -4.31
C ALA A 79 5.90 4.49 -4.53
N CYS A 80 5.03 5.06 -5.37
CA CYS A 80 3.64 4.67 -5.48
C CYS A 80 3.34 3.67 -6.61
N ALA A 81 4.27 3.46 -7.55
CA ALA A 81 4.03 2.57 -8.70
C ALA A 81 3.76 1.12 -8.28
N VAL A 82 4.46 0.62 -7.25
CA VAL A 82 4.29 -0.75 -6.80
C VAL A 82 2.92 -0.97 -6.14
N PRO A 83 2.49 -0.19 -5.13
CA PRO A 83 1.14 -0.30 -4.61
C PRO A 83 0.04 -0.12 -5.66
N ALA A 84 0.22 0.82 -6.60
CA ALA A 84 -0.73 1.03 -7.69
C ALA A 84 -0.81 -0.19 -8.64
N ALA A 85 0.33 -0.77 -9.00
CA ALA A 85 0.40 -1.99 -9.81
C ALA A 85 -0.24 -3.18 -9.07
N GLY A 86 -0.02 -3.31 -7.76
CA GLY A 86 -0.68 -4.31 -6.93
C GLY A 86 -2.20 -4.18 -6.96
N GLN A 87 -2.74 -2.96 -6.80
CA GLN A 87 -4.18 -2.72 -6.92
C GLN A 87 -4.71 -3.07 -8.32
N LEU A 88 -4.02 -2.66 -9.38
CA LEU A 88 -4.42 -2.98 -10.76
C LEU A 88 -4.43 -4.49 -11.02
N LEU A 89 -3.46 -5.22 -10.47
CA LEU A 89 -3.40 -6.67 -10.56
C LEU A 89 -4.60 -7.31 -9.86
N VAL A 90 -4.93 -6.88 -8.63
CA VAL A 90 -6.09 -7.39 -7.90
C VAL A 90 -7.39 -7.15 -8.67
N LEU A 91 -7.57 -5.95 -9.23
CA LEU A 91 -8.74 -5.61 -10.03
C LEU A 91 -8.82 -6.45 -11.31
N SER A 92 -7.68 -6.72 -11.94
CA SER A 92 -7.60 -7.56 -13.15
C SER A 92 -7.90 -9.02 -12.86
N LEU A 93 -7.52 -9.53 -11.68
CA LEU A 93 -7.81 -10.89 -11.24
C LEU A 93 -9.23 -11.06 -10.68
N ARG A 94 -9.88 -9.96 -10.26
CA ARG A 94 -11.23 -9.96 -9.69
C ARG A 94 -12.13 -8.95 -10.42
N PRO A 95 -12.53 -9.24 -11.67
CA PRO A 95 -13.36 -8.35 -12.47
C PRO A 95 -14.73 -8.06 -11.80
N ASP A 96 -15.23 -8.94 -10.94
CA ASP A 96 -16.46 -8.69 -10.16
C ASP A 96 -16.37 -7.47 -9.23
N LEU A 97 -15.15 -7.03 -8.87
CA LEU A 97 -14.90 -5.84 -8.08
C LEU A 97 -14.76 -4.55 -8.92
N THR A 98 -14.76 -4.65 -10.26
CA THR A 98 -14.45 -3.55 -11.18
C THR A 98 -15.66 -2.72 -11.60
N ASN A 99 -16.83 -2.90 -10.99
CA ASN A 99 -17.96 -2.03 -11.27
C ASN A 99 -17.55 -0.58 -10.91
N VAL A 100 -17.42 0.28 -11.92
CA VAL A 100 -16.81 1.62 -11.82
C VAL A 100 -17.64 2.56 -10.93
N SER A 101 -18.93 2.27 -10.77
CA SER A 101 -19.84 2.93 -9.82
C SER A 101 -19.85 2.29 -8.43
N GLY A 102 -19.07 1.22 -8.23
CA GLY A 102 -19.03 0.43 -7.01
C GLY A 102 -18.30 1.13 -5.88
N LEU A 103 -18.98 1.24 -4.73
CA LEU A 103 -18.41 1.76 -3.48
C LEU A 103 -17.08 1.06 -3.10
N ALA A 104 -16.94 -0.23 -3.41
CA ALA A 104 -15.73 -1.00 -3.14
C ALA A 104 -14.49 -0.50 -3.91
N LEU A 105 -14.65 -0.12 -5.18
CA LEU A 105 -13.56 0.45 -5.99
C LEU A 105 -13.09 1.78 -5.39
N TRP A 106 -14.05 2.63 -5.01
CA TRP A 106 -13.77 3.94 -4.40
C TRP A 106 -13.09 3.81 -3.05
N MET A 107 -13.53 2.86 -2.20
CA MET A 107 -12.86 2.58 -0.93
C MET A 107 -11.43 2.07 -1.14
N SER A 108 -11.22 1.12 -2.05
CA SER A 108 -9.87 0.60 -2.35
C SER A 108 -8.95 1.70 -2.89
N THR A 109 -9.46 2.53 -3.80
CA THR A 109 -8.70 3.65 -4.36
C THR A 109 -8.41 4.70 -3.29
N GLY A 110 -9.36 4.97 -2.41
CA GLY A 110 -9.16 5.85 -1.24
C GLY A 110 -8.05 5.34 -0.32
N VAL A 111 -8.04 4.03 -0.02
CA VAL A 111 -7.00 3.39 0.79
C VAL A 111 -5.63 3.48 0.11
N LEU A 112 -5.55 3.25 -1.21
CA LEU A 112 -4.30 3.41 -1.95
C LEU A 112 -3.79 4.85 -1.90
N LEU A 113 -4.64 5.83 -2.18
CA LEU A 113 -4.25 7.24 -2.17
C LEU A 113 -3.81 7.67 -0.76
N ALA A 114 -4.55 7.29 0.27
CA ALA A 114 -4.21 7.56 1.66
C ALA A 114 -2.88 6.90 2.06
N GLY A 115 -2.68 5.63 1.71
CA GLY A 115 -1.46 4.91 2.05
C GLY A 115 -0.23 5.48 1.35
N CYS A 116 -0.34 5.77 0.05
CA CYS A 116 0.72 6.41 -0.72
C CYS A 116 1.09 7.80 -0.15
N SER A 117 0.09 8.62 0.16
CA SER A 117 0.34 9.96 0.72
C SER A 117 0.95 9.89 2.12
N MET A 118 0.47 9.00 3.00
CA MET A 118 1.08 8.77 4.32
C MET A 118 2.52 8.24 4.21
N GLY A 119 2.81 7.30 3.32
CA GLY A 119 4.16 6.76 3.10
C GLY A 119 5.15 7.83 2.63
N LEU A 120 4.71 8.72 1.74
CA LEU A 120 5.51 9.87 1.29
C LEU A 120 5.69 10.93 2.40
N LEU A 121 4.67 11.17 3.22
CA LEU A 121 4.78 12.07 4.37
C LEU A 121 5.76 11.51 5.42
N LEU A 122 5.75 10.19 5.64
CA LEU A 122 6.66 9.52 6.55
C LEU A 122 8.12 9.61 6.07
N ASP A 123 8.35 9.47 4.76
CA ASP A 123 9.67 9.68 4.13
C ASP A 123 10.21 11.09 4.43
N ARG A 124 9.39 12.12 4.17
CA ARG A 124 9.74 13.53 4.45
C ARG A 124 9.97 13.82 5.93
N TRP A 125 9.14 13.27 6.81
CA TRP A 125 9.29 13.45 8.25
C TRP A 125 10.58 12.81 8.75
N TRP A 126 10.93 11.64 8.21
CA TRP A 126 12.17 10.95 8.58
C TRP A 126 13.41 11.70 8.11
N GLU A 127 13.39 12.22 6.88
CA GLU A 127 14.48 13.08 6.36
C GLU A 127 14.72 14.31 7.24
N GLY A 128 13.65 14.96 7.69
CA GLY A 128 13.75 16.13 8.58
C GLY A 128 14.32 15.81 9.96
N ARG A 129 14.42 14.54 10.36
CA ARG A 129 15.09 14.11 11.60
C ARG A 129 16.57 13.77 11.41
N GLU A 130 16.99 13.48 10.18
CA GLU A 130 18.37 13.11 9.85
C GLU A 130 19.21 14.35 9.44
N ALA A 131 18.59 15.53 9.30
CA ALA A 131 19.20 16.81 8.95
C ALA A 131 19.48 17.68 10.20
#